data_AF-A0A323U025-F1
#
_entry.id   AF-A0A323U025-F1
#
_cell.length_a   1.000
_cell.length_b   1.000
_cell.length_c   1.000
_cell.angle_alpha   90.00
_cell.angle_beta   90.00
_cell.angle_gamma   90.00
#
_symmetry.space_group_name_H-M   'P 1'
#
loop_
_entity.id
_entity.type
_entity.pdbx_description
1 polymer ?
#
loop_
_entity_poly.entity_id
_entity_poly.type
_entity_poly.pdbx_seq_one_letter_code
_entity_poly.pdbx_strand_id
1 'polypeptide(L)'
;MLWRRMGSEEARSRFLLLKEKVGRQVVDLEARLAQRKAPLEQALQEYRKVLEHLGRLGAEGRYPEAALRPALAREELRIRYVEQEIARLEAAHRRKVARILAKARLRAARLAVLAEAEGELDRLFPLDKKEEPYAH
;
A
#
# COMPACT_ATOMS: atom_id res chain seq x y z
N MET A 1 -14.88 18.54 35.49
CA MET A 1 -13.65 18.75 34.68
C MET A 1 -14.03 19.63 33.50
N LEU A 2 -13.59 20.89 33.50
CA LEU A 2 -13.83 21.83 32.39
C LEU A 2 -12.97 21.42 31.20
N TRP A 3 -13.56 20.74 30.22
CA TRP A 3 -12.99 20.67 28.89
C TRP A 3 -13.02 22.12 28.37
N ARG A 4 -11.87 22.81 28.33
CA ARG A 4 -11.76 24.14 27.74
C ARG A 4 -12.29 24.04 26.32
N ARG A 5 -13.42 24.71 26.04
CA ARG A 5 -13.96 24.84 24.68
C ARG A 5 -12.86 25.42 23.80
N MET A 6 -12.53 24.71 22.73
CA MET A 6 -11.53 25.14 21.76
C MET A 6 -12.22 26.06 20.75
N GLY A 7 -11.58 27.18 20.42
CA GLY A 7 -12.11 28.09 19.39
C GLY A 7 -12.17 27.38 18.03
N SER A 8 -13.17 27.69 17.21
CA SER A 8 -13.39 27.08 15.90
C SER A 8 -12.19 27.25 14.95
N GLU A 9 -11.50 28.40 15.00
CA GLU A 9 -10.28 28.63 14.21
C GLU A 9 -9.08 27.80 14.68
N GLU A 10 -8.94 27.61 16.00
CA GLU A 10 -7.89 26.75 16.56
C GLU A 10 -8.14 25.29 16.18
N ALA A 11 -9.40 24.85 16.21
CA ALA A 11 -9.83 23.53 15.76
C ALA A 11 -9.45 23.30 14.28
N ARG A 12 -9.83 24.22 13.40
CA ARG A 12 -9.51 24.19 11.96
C ARG A 12 -8.01 24.11 11.71
N SER A 13 -7.24 24.94 12.39
CA SER A 13 -5.78 24.92 12.28
C SER A 13 -5.19 23.55 12.67
N ARG A 14 -5.67 22.97 13.77
CA ARG A 14 -5.24 21.63 14.22
C ARG A 14 -5.67 20.52 13.26
N PHE A 15 -6.85 20.63 12.64
CA PHE A 15 -7.29 19.70 11.61
C PHE A 15 -6.40 19.74 10.36
N LEU A 16 -6.08 20.95 9.87
CA LEU A 16 -5.19 21.13 8.72
C LEU A 16 -3.80 20.55 9.00
N LEU A 17 -3.21 20.86 10.16
CA LEU A 17 -1.92 20.31 10.58
C LEU A 17 -1.95 18.78 10.69
N LEU A 18 -3.04 18.21 11.20
CA LEU A 18 -3.21 16.76 11.27
C LEU A 18 -3.28 16.14 9.87
N LYS A 19 -4.06 16.73 8.97
CA LYS A 19 -4.19 16.28 7.57
C LYS A 19 -2.85 16.34 6.85
N GLU A 20 -2.13 17.45 6.97
CA GLU A 20 -0.82 17.62 6.33
C GLU A 20 0.19 16.60 6.87
N LYS A 21 0.27 16.44 8.19
CA LYS A 21 1.16 15.47 8.82
C LYS A 21 0.89 14.05 8.36
N VAL A 22 -0.38 13.66 8.28
CA VAL A 22 -0.80 12.35 7.80
C VAL A 22 -0.48 12.18 6.33
N GLY A 23 -0.75 13.20 5.51
CA GLY A 23 -0.41 13.20 4.08
C GLY A 23 1.09 12.97 3.86
N ARG A 24 1.96 13.71 4.55
CA ARG A 24 3.41 13.50 4.48
C ARG A 24 3.82 12.09 4.88
N GLN A 25 3.24 11.53 5.94
CA GLN A 25 3.53 10.16 6.37
C GLN A 25 3.12 9.10 5.33
N VAL A 26 2.00 9.31 4.64
CA VAL A 26 1.55 8.41 3.57
C VAL A 26 2.50 8.50 2.36
N VAL A 27 2.86 9.71 1.93
CA VAL A 27 3.83 9.93 0.84
C VAL A 27 5.17 9.27 1.15
N ASP A 28 5.68 9.41 2.38
CA ASP A 28 6.92 8.74 2.78
C ASP A 28 6.81 7.21 2.73
N LEU A 29 5.65 6.64 3.07
CA LEU A 29 5.40 5.20 2.98
C LEU A 29 5.29 4.73 1.52
N GLU A 30 4.73 5.55 0.64
CA GLU A 30 4.66 5.29 -0.81
C GLU A 30 6.05 5.30 -1.41
N ALA A 31 6.86 6.31 -1.12
CA ALA A 31 8.24 6.39 -1.57
C ALA A 31 9.07 5.19 -1.10
N ARG A 32 8.92 4.78 0.16
CA ARG A 32 9.58 3.58 0.70
C ARG A 32 9.10 2.28 0.06
N LEU A 33 7.81 2.19 -0.27
CA LEU A 33 7.28 1.04 -1.00
C LEU A 33 7.89 0.99 -2.41
N ALA A 34 7.88 2.10 -3.13
CA ALA A 34 8.45 2.21 -4.48
C ALA A 34 9.93 1.83 -4.49
N GLN A 35 10.72 2.36 -3.54
CA GLN A 35 12.14 2.03 -3.41
C GLN A 35 12.39 0.53 -3.18
N ARG A 36 11.53 -0.13 -2.39
CA ARG A 36 11.63 -1.57 -2.12
C ARG A 36 11.14 -2.43 -3.28
N LYS A 37 10.12 -1.97 -4.01
CA LYS A 37 9.54 -2.67 -5.16
C LYS A 37 10.44 -2.60 -6.40
N ALA A 38 11.11 -1.47 -6.64
CA ALA A 38 11.91 -1.24 -7.84
C ALA A 38 12.87 -2.40 -8.22
N PRO A 39 13.73 -2.91 -7.31
CA PRO A 39 14.62 -4.03 -7.66
C PRO A 39 13.87 -5.34 -7.93
N LEU A 40 12.72 -5.56 -7.28
CA LEU A 40 11.89 -6.74 -7.50
C LEU A 40 11.18 -6.68 -8.86
N GLU A 41 10.66 -5.50 -9.24
CA GLU A 41 10.04 -5.29 -10.55
C GLU A 41 11.08 -5.44 -11.68
N GLN A 42 12.30 -4.94 -11.47
CA GLN A 42 13.41 -5.16 -12.40
C GLN A 42 13.75 -6.65 -12.53
N ALA A 43 13.91 -7.37 -11.42
CA ALA A 43 14.18 -8.80 -11.43
C ALA A 43 13.06 -9.59 -12.13
N LEU A 44 11.80 -9.24 -11.86
CA LEU A 44 10.63 -9.85 -12.49
C LEU A 44 10.66 -9.68 -14.01
N GLN A 45 11.02 -8.48 -14.49
CA GLN A 45 11.13 -8.21 -15.92
C GLN A 45 12.24 -9.06 -16.55
N GLU A 46 13.40 -9.19 -15.90
CA GLU A 46 14.50 -10.02 -16.39
C GLU A 46 14.13 -11.51 -16.42
N TYR A 47 13.52 -12.04 -15.35
CA TYR A 47 13.08 -13.44 -15.34
C TYR A 47 12.04 -13.73 -16.42
N ARG A 48 11.13 -12.79 -16.70
CA ARG A 48 10.15 -12.93 -17.80
C ARG A 48 10.84 -12.97 -19.17
N LYS A 49 11.84 -12.13 -19.41
CA LYS A 49 12.64 -12.17 -20.65
C LYS A 49 13.37 -13.50 -20.81
N VAL A 50 13.98 -14.01 -19.72
CA VAL A 50 14.68 -15.30 -19.74
C VAL A 50 13.70 -16.44 -20.01
N LEU A 51 12.54 -16.46 -19.34
CA LEU A 51 11.52 -17.48 -19.56
C LEU A 51 11.04 -17.49 -21.02
N GLU A 52 10.79 -16.30 -21.58
CA GLU A 52 10.41 -16.17 -23.00
C GLU A 52 11.52 -16.70 -23.93
N HIS A 53 12.77 -16.35 -23.66
CA HIS A 53 13.91 -16.82 -24.45
C HIS A 53 14.05 -18.35 -24.39
N LEU A 54 13.95 -18.95 -23.21
CA LEU A 54 13.98 -20.40 -23.04
C LEU A 54 12.82 -21.08 -23.76
N GLY A 55 11.62 -20.48 -23.75
CA GLY A 55 10.47 -20.97 -24.50
C GLY A 55 10.71 -20.97 -26.01
N ARG A 56 11.32 -19.91 -26.54
CA ARG A 56 11.70 -19.83 -27.97
C ARG A 56 12.74 -20.89 -28.33
N LEU A 57 13.76 -21.10 -27.50
CA LEU A 57 14.77 -22.15 -27.72
C LEU A 57 14.15 -23.56 -27.78
N GLY A 58 13.12 -23.80 -26.96
CA GLY A 58 12.34 -25.05 -27.01
C GLY A 58 11.52 -25.19 -28.28
N ALA A 59 10.83 -24.13 -28.70
CA ALA A 59 10.04 -24.13 -29.93
C ALA A 59 10.89 -24.32 -31.20
N GLU A 60 12.10 -23.77 -31.20
CA GLU A 60 13.07 -23.90 -32.29
C GLU A 60 13.78 -25.27 -32.32
N GLY A 61 13.53 -26.15 -31.34
CA GLY A 61 14.15 -27.47 -31.25
C GLY A 61 15.67 -27.44 -31.02
N ARG A 62 16.22 -26.28 -30.60
CA ARG A 62 17.67 -26.09 -30.45
C ARG A 62 18.28 -26.82 -29.26
N TYR A 63 17.45 -27.24 -28.30
CA TYR A 63 17.89 -27.95 -27.10
C TYR A 63 16.97 -29.13 -26.77
N PRO A 64 17.50 -30.21 -26.16
CA PRO A 64 16.69 -31.31 -25.67
C PRO A 64 15.71 -30.84 -24.59
N GLU A 65 14.46 -31.32 -24.64
CA GLU A 65 13.41 -30.98 -23.67
C GLU A 65 13.84 -31.28 -22.23
N ALA A 66 14.54 -32.40 -22.01
CA ALA A 66 15.05 -32.80 -20.70
C ALA A 66 16.02 -31.78 -20.07
N ALA A 67 16.74 -31.01 -20.90
CA ALA A 67 17.63 -29.95 -20.42
C ALA A 67 16.89 -28.61 -20.22
N LEU A 68 15.91 -28.31 -21.07
CA LEU A 68 15.13 -27.05 -21.00
C LEU A 68 14.10 -27.04 -19.87
N ARG A 69 13.43 -28.16 -19.63
CA ARG A 69 12.31 -28.25 -18.68
C ARG A 69 12.70 -27.84 -17.24
N PRO A 70 13.85 -28.26 -16.68
CA PRO A 70 14.30 -27.77 -15.38
C PRO A 70 14.63 -26.28 -15.36
N ALA A 71 15.11 -25.72 -16.48
CA ALA A 71 15.43 -24.30 -16.58
C ALA A 71 14.15 -23.44 -16.60
N LEU A 72 13.15 -23.84 -17.40
CA LEU A 72 11.83 -23.20 -17.43
C LEU A 72 11.17 -23.21 -16.05
N ALA A 73 11.09 -24.38 -15.41
CA ALA A 73 10.47 -24.52 -14.09
C ALA A 73 11.14 -23.65 -13.01
N ARG A 74 12.47 -23.47 -13.11
CA ARG A 74 13.23 -22.59 -12.21
C ARG A 74 12.85 -21.13 -12.39
N GLU A 75 12.76 -20.64 -13.62
CA GLU A 75 12.38 -19.25 -13.89
C GLU A 75 10.91 -18.99 -13.52
N GLU A 76 10.00 -19.91 -13.79
CA GLU A 76 8.61 -19.82 -13.32
C GLU A 76 8.52 -19.78 -11.78
N LEU A 77 9.37 -20.53 -11.08
CA LEU A 77 9.42 -20.47 -9.61
C LEU A 77 9.96 -19.12 -9.11
N ARG A 78 11.01 -18.59 -9.75
CA ARG A 78 11.57 -17.27 -9.44
C ARG A 78 10.56 -16.15 -9.64
N ILE A 79 9.83 -16.18 -10.76
CA ILE A 79 8.74 -15.24 -11.06
C ILE A 79 7.69 -15.28 -9.96
N ARG A 80 7.16 -16.47 -9.65
CA ARG A 80 6.15 -16.65 -8.59
C ARG A 80 6.62 -16.12 -7.24
N TYR A 81 7.88 -16.38 -6.88
CA TYR A 81 8.46 -15.87 -5.64
C TYR A 81 8.49 -14.35 -5.60
N VAL A 82 8.97 -13.70 -6.66
CA VAL A 82 9.06 -12.23 -6.73
C VAL A 82 7.67 -11.59 -6.72
N GLU A 83 6.71 -12.14 -7.45
CA GLU A 83 5.32 -11.67 -7.46
C GLU A 83 4.70 -11.75 -6.06
N GLN A 84 4.92 -12.85 -5.33
CA GLN A 84 4.47 -12.98 -3.95
C GLN A 84 5.13 -11.95 -3.02
N GLU A 85 6.41 -11.69 -3.21
CA GLU A 85 7.13 -10.73 -2.37
C GLU A 85 6.65 -9.29 -2.61
N ILE A 86 6.40 -8.91 -3.87
CA ILE A 86 5.76 -7.64 -4.23
C ILE A 86 4.38 -7.54 -3.56
N ALA A 87 3.54 -8.57 -3.69
CA ALA A 87 2.20 -8.59 -3.10
C ALA A 87 2.25 -8.46 -1.56
N ARG A 88 3.23 -9.08 -0.90
CA ARG A 88 3.45 -8.94 0.55
C ARG A 88 3.83 -7.52 0.94
N LEU A 89 4.73 -6.88 0.18
CA LEU A 89 5.13 -5.49 0.42
C LEU A 89 3.94 -4.54 0.29
N GLU A 90 3.12 -4.72 -0.74
CA GLU A 90 1.91 -3.92 -0.95
C GLU A 90 0.88 -4.14 0.15
N ALA A 91 0.64 -5.39 0.55
CA ALA A 91 -0.28 -5.70 1.65
C ALA A 91 0.20 -5.09 2.97
N ALA A 92 1.50 -5.15 3.26
CA ALA A 92 2.10 -4.53 4.43
C ALA A 92 1.98 -2.99 4.38
N HIS A 93 2.17 -2.38 3.21
CA HIS A 93 1.95 -0.96 3.00
C HIS A 93 0.49 -0.58 3.27
N ARG A 94 -0.49 -1.27 2.65
CA ARG A 94 -1.93 -1.01 2.84
C ARG A 94 -2.32 -1.05 4.32
N ARG A 95 -1.85 -2.05 5.05
CA ARG A 95 -2.07 -2.17 6.51
C ARG A 95 -1.47 -1.01 7.30
N LYS A 96 -0.28 -0.53 6.92
CA LYS A 96 0.37 0.61 7.59
C LYS A 96 -0.39 1.91 7.32
N VAL A 97 -0.79 2.17 6.08
CA VAL A 97 -1.59 3.35 5.71
C VAL A 97 -2.93 3.33 6.42
N ALA A 98 -3.67 2.22 6.38
CA ALA A 98 -4.94 2.07 7.07
C ALA A 98 -4.82 2.37 8.58
N ARG A 99 -3.75 1.89 9.24
CA ARG A 99 -3.48 2.17 10.66
C ARG A 99 -3.21 3.65 10.92
N ILE A 100 -2.49 4.34 10.03
CA ILE A 100 -2.22 5.78 10.15
C ILE A 100 -3.52 6.56 10.01
N LEU A 101 -4.31 6.26 8.98
CA LEU A 101 -5.60 6.91 8.74
C LEU A 101 -6.59 6.68 9.88
N ALA A 102 -6.69 5.46 10.41
CA ALA A 102 -7.54 5.16 11.57
C ALA A 102 -7.13 5.97 12.81
N LYS A 103 -5.83 6.08 13.09
CA LYS A 103 -5.33 6.91 14.20
C LYS A 103 -5.60 8.40 13.97
N ALA A 104 -5.45 8.87 12.73
CA ALA A 104 -5.75 10.24 12.36
C ALA A 104 -7.23 10.54 12.55
N ARG A 105 -8.12 9.65 12.09
CA ARG A 105 -9.56 9.77 12.26
C ARG A 105 -9.96 9.84 13.73
N LEU A 106 -9.41 8.98 14.59
CA LEU A 106 -9.69 9.04 16.03
C LEU A 106 -9.27 10.39 16.65
N ARG A 107 -8.12 10.93 16.23
CA ARG A 107 -7.67 12.25 16.69
C ARG A 107 -8.57 13.37 16.16
N ALA A 108 -8.97 13.29 14.90
CA ALA A 108 -9.89 14.21 14.28
C ALA A 108 -11.26 14.21 14.99
N ALA A 109 -11.79 13.03 15.32
CA ALA A 109 -13.07 12.91 16.04
C ALA A 109 -13.02 13.57 17.42
N ARG A 110 -11.91 13.37 18.16
CA ARG A 110 -11.70 14.05 19.44
C ARG A 110 -11.62 15.56 19.30
N LEU A 111 -10.97 16.06 18.25
CA LEU A 111 -10.90 17.50 17.95
C LEU A 111 -12.28 18.07 17.57
N ALA A 112 -13.08 17.30 16.83
CA ALA A 112 -14.43 17.71 16.42
C ALA A 112 -15.37 17.85 17.63
N VAL A 113 -15.35 16.88 18.55
CA VAL A 113 -16.12 16.94 19.81
C VAL A 113 -15.70 18.15 20.67
N LEU A 114 -14.40 18.44 20.74
CA LEU A 114 -13.86 19.59 21.48
C LEU A 114 -14.25 20.96 20.92
N ALA A 115 -14.66 21.00 19.64
CA ALA A 115 -14.95 22.22 18.89
C ALA A 115 -16.44 22.34 18.49
N GLU A 116 -17.30 21.41 18.94
CA GLU A 116 -18.71 21.30 18.49
C GLU A 116 -18.84 21.29 16.94
N ALA A 117 -17.85 20.70 16.26
CA ALA A 117 -17.64 20.77 14.81
C ALA A 117 -17.70 19.39 14.11
N GLU A 118 -18.69 18.57 14.46
CA GLU A 118 -18.82 17.19 13.97
C GLU A 118 -18.93 17.09 12.44
N GLY A 119 -19.49 18.11 11.77
CA GLY A 119 -19.65 18.15 10.31
C GLY A 119 -18.35 18.31 9.50
N GLU A 120 -17.25 18.76 10.10
CA GLU A 120 -15.95 18.88 9.40
C GLU A 120 -15.17 17.54 9.39
N LEU A 121 -15.54 16.58 10.26
CA LEU A 121 -14.84 15.31 10.42
C LEU A 121 -14.87 14.47 9.14
N ASP A 122 -16.07 14.20 8.62
CA ASP A 122 -16.26 13.29 7.48
C ASP A 122 -15.77 13.89 6.15
N ARG A 123 -15.67 15.22 6.06
CA ARG A 123 -15.07 15.91 4.90
C ARG A 123 -13.55 15.79 4.89
N LEU A 124 -12.90 15.85 6.05
CA LEU A 124 -11.44 15.89 6.17
C LEU A 124 -10.83 14.49 6.33
N PHE A 125 -11.58 13.57 6.93
CA PHE A 125 -11.24 12.18 7.09
C PHE A 125 -12.49 11.36 6.77
N PRO A 126 -12.79 11.07 5.50
CA PRO A 126 -13.95 10.23 5.16
C PRO A 126 -13.77 8.82 5.71
N LEU A 127 -14.87 8.16 6.09
CA LEU A 127 -14.88 6.70 6.20
C LEU A 127 -14.79 6.17 4.78
N ASP A 128 -13.87 5.26 4.52
CA ASP A 128 -14.08 4.35 3.39
C ASP A 128 -15.39 3.61 3.68
N LYS A 129 -16.48 4.05 3.03
CA LYS A 129 -17.79 3.37 3.10
C LYS A 129 -17.76 1.96 2.45
N LYS A 130 -16.57 1.40 2.22
CA LYS A 130 -16.32 0.13 1.52
C LYS A 130 -15.64 -0.93 2.39
N GLU A 131 -15.77 -0.84 3.70
CA GLU A 131 -15.66 -2.01 4.56
C GLU A 131 -16.87 -2.00 5.51
N GLU A 132 -18.01 -2.49 5.02
CA GLU A 132 -18.98 -3.14 5.91
C GLU A 132 -18.25 -4.34 6.55
N PRO A 133 -18.03 -4.36 7.87
CA PRO A 133 -17.58 -5.55 8.53
C PRO A 133 -18.82 -6.43 8.74
N TYR A 134 -18.78 -7.67 8.24
CA TYR A 134 -19.77 -8.71 8.45
C TYR A 134 -21.12 -8.53 7.72
N ALA A 135 -21.22 -9.14 6.53
CA ALA A 135 -22.43 -9.85 6.15
C ALA A 135 -22.05 -11.34 6.05
N HIS A 136 -22.56 -12.11 7.00
CA HIS A 136 -22.59 -13.57 6.98
C HIS A 136 -23.52 -14.07 5.88
#